data_AF-A0A3N0X6I0-F1
#
_entry.id   AF-A0A3N0X6I0-F1
#
_cell.length_a   1.000
_cell.length_b   1.000
_cell.length_c   1.000
_cell.angle_alpha   90.00
_cell.angle_beta   90.00
_cell.angle_gamma   90.00
#
_symmetry.space_group_name_H-M   'P 1'
#
loop_
_entity.id
_entity.type
_entity.pdbx_description
1 polymer ?
#
loop_
_entity_poly.entity_id
_entity_poly.type
_entity_poly.pdbx_seq_one_letter_code
_entity_poly.pdbx_strand_id
1 'polypeptide(L)'
;MRCRPFFSGIQELNLKIAIREKNVPQELFARRRLDVLEDSLAHLDSQKNLDRNNILAQKERYASKLSLANAQYEKEQLKTRAFIVIATLLLLLLLLIVFINKKQEKNRKNEYEKKVLQLQLDKVESEQKLDNAHITLASLNTYLTEKNLQIENLNKEISIAKTQSSFSILEKREQKLQTLLDSHLMTNDNWQKFKNAFQNEQKDFYNQLISDFPDFTESNLRIILLSKLGLSNQDVSSLLGVTIDAVKKAKQRLKKKIGSDYNSILEEL
;
A
#
# COMPACT_ATOMS: atom_id res chain seq x y z
N MET A 1 12.78 90.77 25.16
CA MET A 1 11.35 91.15 25.21
C MET A 1 10.72 90.94 26.60
N ARG A 2 11.44 91.24 27.71
CA ARG A 2 10.93 91.07 29.10
C ARG A 2 10.64 92.39 29.84
N CYS A 3 10.93 93.55 29.24
CA CYS A 3 10.88 94.83 29.95
C CYS A 3 9.48 95.50 29.98
N ARG A 4 8.53 95.09 29.13
CA ARG A 4 7.20 95.73 29.02
C ARG A 4 6.22 95.41 30.16
N PRO A 5 6.07 94.16 30.65
CA PRO A 5 5.21 93.88 31.82
C PRO A 5 5.76 94.55 33.08
N PHE A 6 7.09 94.65 33.18
CA PHE A 6 7.75 95.44 34.22
C PHE A 6 7.41 96.94 34.12
N PHE A 7 7.43 97.50 32.90
CA PHE A 7 7.02 98.88 32.65
C PHE A 7 5.53 99.15 32.96
N SER A 8 4.63 98.20 32.67
CA SER A 8 3.22 98.29 33.04
C SER A 8 3.04 98.36 34.56
N GLY A 9 3.75 97.50 35.30
CA GLY A 9 3.74 97.51 36.77
C GLY A 9 4.25 98.81 37.38
N ILE A 10 5.24 99.48 36.75
CA ILE A 10 5.71 100.82 37.18
C ILE A 10 4.62 101.87 36.94
N GLN A 11 3.94 101.85 35.80
CA GLN A 11 2.88 102.82 35.51
C GLN A 11 1.64 102.62 36.39
N GLU A 12 1.31 101.38 36.75
CA GLU A 12 0.27 101.07 37.75
C GLU A 12 0.64 101.61 39.13
N LEU A 13 1.91 101.52 39.52
CA LEU A 13 2.39 102.09 40.78
C LEU A 13 2.30 103.61 40.77
N ASN A 14 2.72 104.25 39.67
CA ASN A 14 2.62 105.69 39.47
C ASN A 14 1.16 106.17 39.49
N LEU A 15 0.24 105.39 38.92
CA LEU A 15 -1.19 105.68 38.99
C LEU A 15 -1.71 105.64 40.43
N LYS A 16 -1.33 104.61 41.21
CA LYS A 16 -1.71 104.49 42.64
C LYS A 16 -1.16 105.63 43.48
N ILE A 17 0.07 106.08 43.21
CA ILE A 17 0.69 107.24 43.87
C ILE A 17 -0.06 108.52 43.51
N ALA A 18 -0.33 108.76 42.22
CA ALA A 18 -1.04 109.96 41.76
C ALA A 18 -2.47 110.09 42.33
N ILE A 19 -3.19 108.96 42.46
CA ILE A 19 -4.52 108.91 43.09
C ILE A 19 -4.44 109.27 44.58
N ARG A 20 -3.43 108.78 45.30
CA ARG A 20 -3.23 109.08 46.72
C ARG A 20 -2.86 110.54 46.96
N GLU A 21 -2.11 111.15 46.03
CA GLU A 21 -1.69 112.55 46.08
C GLU A 21 -2.75 113.54 45.52
N LYS A 22 -3.89 113.05 45.00
CA LYS A 22 -4.96 113.84 44.35
C LYS A 22 -4.45 114.71 43.17
N ASN A 23 -3.40 114.25 42.49
CA ASN A 23 -2.79 114.96 41.36
C ASN A 23 -3.43 114.52 40.03
N VAL A 24 -4.48 115.23 39.62
CA VAL A 24 -5.31 114.90 38.44
C VAL A 24 -4.51 114.82 37.13
N PRO A 25 -3.59 115.77 36.81
CA PRO A 25 -2.77 115.67 35.60
C PRO A 25 -1.89 114.41 35.53
N GLN A 26 -1.25 114.02 36.64
CA GLN A 26 -0.40 112.84 36.67
C GLN A 26 -1.21 111.54 36.60
N GLU A 27 -2.39 111.51 37.20
CA GLU A 27 -3.32 110.38 37.10
C GLU A 27 -3.72 110.14 35.63
N LEU A 28 -4.15 111.18 34.92
CA LEU A 28 -4.55 111.08 33.51
C LEU A 28 -3.40 110.62 32.61
N PHE A 29 -2.18 111.09 32.87
CA PHE A 29 -1.00 110.68 32.14
C PHE A 29 -0.68 109.19 32.36
N ALA A 30 -0.71 108.74 33.61
CA ALA A 30 -0.48 107.33 33.95
C ALA A 30 -1.56 106.42 33.33
N ARG A 31 -2.84 106.82 33.36
CA ARG A 31 -3.95 106.09 32.72
C ARG A 31 -3.78 105.97 31.21
N ARG A 32 -3.52 107.07 30.50
CA ARG A 32 -3.30 107.03 29.03
C ARG A 32 -2.11 106.16 28.65
N ARG A 33 -1.05 106.17 29.47
CA ARG A 33 0.13 105.36 29.21
C ARG A 33 -0.10 103.89 29.45
N LEU A 34 -0.95 103.53 30.42
CA LEU A 34 -1.39 102.15 30.64
C LEU A 34 -2.24 101.64 29.48
N ASP A 35 -3.18 102.45 28.99
CA ASP A 35 -4.06 102.13 27.86
C ASP A 35 -3.27 101.78 26.58
N VAL A 36 -2.30 102.62 26.22
CA VAL A 36 -1.40 102.38 25.08
C VAL A 36 -0.52 101.13 25.26
N LEU A 37 -0.11 100.83 26.51
CA LEU A 37 0.66 99.62 26.82
C LEU A 37 -0.20 98.36 26.69
N GLU A 38 -1.46 98.41 27.11
CA GLU A 38 -2.44 97.33 27.02
C GLU A 38 -2.78 97.00 25.56
N ASP A 39 -3.08 98.01 24.74
CA ASP A 39 -3.33 97.84 23.30
C ASP A 39 -2.14 97.18 22.59
N SER A 40 -0.92 97.60 22.92
CA SER A 40 0.29 97.01 22.34
C SER A 40 0.53 95.56 22.77
N LEU A 41 0.17 95.21 24.01
CA LEU A 41 0.25 93.84 24.51
C LEU A 41 -0.81 92.95 23.85
N ALA A 42 -2.05 93.43 23.74
CA ALA A 42 -3.14 92.72 23.08
C ALA A 42 -2.81 92.39 21.61
N HIS A 43 -2.21 93.32 20.87
CA HIS A 43 -1.76 93.08 19.50
C HIS A 43 -0.65 92.00 19.42
N LEU A 44 0.34 92.06 20.32
CA LEU A 44 1.43 91.08 20.35
C LEU A 44 0.95 89.68 20.72
N ASP A 45 0.04 89.57 21.69
CA ASP A 45 -0.56 88.29 22.08
C ASP A 45 -1.44 87.73 20.97
N SER A 46 -2.21 88.57 20.28
CA SER A 46 -2.96 88.19 19.09
C SER A 46 -2.05 87.62 18.00
N GLN A 47 -0.97 88.33 17.64
CA GLN A 47 -0.02 87.86 16.62
C GLN A 47 0.67 86.56 17.01
N LYS A 48 1.11 86.43 18.26
CA LYS A 48 1.74 85.21 18.78
C LYS A 48 0.78 84.02 18.79
N ASN A 49 -0.51 84.25 19.09
CA ASN A 49 -1.54 83.21 19.03
C ASN A 49 -1.80 82.78 17.58
N LEU A 50 -1.83 83.71 16.62
CA LEU A 50 -1.95 83.41 15.20
C LEU A 50 -0.77 82.57 14.70
N ASP A 51 0.46 82.94 15.04
CA ASP A 51 1.66 82.18 14.67
C ASP A 51 1.63 80.77 15.26
N ARG A 52 1.26 80.64 16.55
CA ARG A 52 1.10 79.35 17.21
C ARG A 52 0.05 78.49 16.51
N ASN A 53 -1.10 79.06 16.18
CA ASN A 53 -2.18 78.34 15.47
C ASN A 53 -1.75 77.91 14.07
N ASN A 54 -1.00 78.75 13.35
CA ASN A 54 -0.46 78.39 12.04
C ASN A 54 0.54 77.22 12.13
N ILE A 55 1.43 77.22 13.13
CA ILE A 55 2.38 76.13 13.37
C ILE A 55 1.63 74.83 13.72
N LEU A 56 0.59 74.91 14.56
CA LEU A 56 -0.24 73.77 14.92
C LEU A 56 -0.96 73.20 13.69
N ALA A 57 -1.59 74.06 12.88
CA ALA A 57 -2.24 73.65 11.64
C ALA A 57 -1.26 73.02 10.63
N GLN A 58 -0.03 73.54 10.52
CA GLN A 58 1.02 72.91 9.70
C GLN A 58 1.42 71.54 10.24
N LYS A 59 1.58 71.41 11.55
CA LYS A 59 1.90 70.14 12.22
C LYS A 59 0.81 69.10 11.98
N GLU A 60 -0.46 69.48 12.10
CA GLU A 60 -1.61 68.59 11.84
C GLU A 60 -1.66 68.15 10.38
N ARG A 61 -1.47 69.09 9.44
CA ARG A 61 -1.40 68.76 8.00
C ARG A 61 -0.24 67.81 7.69
N TYR A 62 0.93 68.02 8.31
CA TYR A 62 2.07 67.13 8.15
C TYR A 62 1.80 65.75 8.74
N ALA A 63 1.21 65.68 9.93
CA ALA A 63 0.81 64.42 10.57
C ALA A 63 -0.22 63.66 9.72
N SER A 64 -1.20 64.36 9.13
CA SER A 64 -2.20 63.76 8.23
C SER A 64 -1.56 63.24 6.94
N LYS A 65 -0.63 63.98 6.33
CA LYS A 65 0.13 63.49 5.17
C LYS A 65 0.96 62.26 5.52
N LEU A 66 1.59 62.27 6.69
CA LEU A 66 2.38 61.14 7.18
C LEU A 66 1.50 59.91 7.42
N SER A 67 0.32 60.06 8.02
CA SER A 67 -0.60 58.94 8.23
C SER A 67 -1.13 58.36 6.92
N LEU A 68 -1.41 59.20 5.92
CA LEU A 68 -1.82 58.76 4.58
C LEU A 68 -0.68 58.02 3.86
N ALA A 69 0.54 58.55 3.91
CA ALA A 69 1.73 57.92 3.33
C ALA A 69 2.03 56.57 4.00
N ASN A 70 1.94 56.49 5.33
CA ASN A 70 2.10 55.24 6.08
C ASN A 70 1.02 54.22 5.72
N ALA A 71 -0.24 54.66 5.61
CA ALA A 71 -1.34 53.78 5.19
C ALA A 71 -1.16 53.25 3.76
N GLN A 72 -0.59 54.05 2.85
CA GLN A 72 -0.22 53.57 1.51
C GLN A 72 0.95 52.59 1.55
N TYR A 73 1.97 52.89 2.35
CA TYR A 73 3.14 52.03 2.52
C TYR A 73 2.78 50.66 3.10
N GLU A 74 1.89 50.60 4.10
CA GLU A 74 1.37 49.34 4.64
C GLU A 74 0.63 48.51 3.57
N LYS A 75 -0.18 49.15 2.73
CA LYS A 75 -0.86 48.46 1.61
C LYS A 75 0.14 47.86 0.62
N GLU A 76 1.18 48.59 0.26
CA GLU A 76 2.22 48.09 -0.66
C GLU A 76 3.08 46.99 -0.02
N GLN A 77 3.34 47.07 1.30
CA GLN A 77 3.97 45.97 2.03
C GLN A 77 3.10 44.71 2.03
N LEU A 78 1.79 44.83 2.25
CA LEU A 78 0.88 43.69 2.22
C LEU A 78 0.86 43.01 0.86
N LYS A 79 0.81 43.79 -0.24
CA LYS A 79 0.91 43.26 -1.61
C LYS A 79 2.24 42.54 -1.84
N THR A 80 3.35 43.13 -1.42
CA THR A 80 4.68 42.55 -1.59
C THR A 80 4.82 41.25 -0.81
N ARG A 81 4.36 41.22 0.45
CA ARG A 81 4.34 40.00 1.27
C ARG A 81 3.43 38.93 0.67
N ALA A 82 2.24 39.31 0.21
CA ALA A 82 1.32 38.38 -0.46
C ALA A 82 1.95 37.78 -1.73
N PHE A 83 2.61 38.60 -2.55
CA PHE A 83 3.32 38.12 -3.74
C PHE A 83 4.45 37.16 -3.38
N ILE A 84 5.25 37.45 -2.36
CA ILE A 84 6.31 36.55 -1.87
C ILE A 84 5.71 35.22 -1.41
N VAL A 85 4.61 35.24 -0.63
CA VAL A 85 3.94 34.03 -0.16
C VAL A 85 3.37 33.21 -1.32
N ILE A 86 2.77 33.85 -2.32
CA ILE A 86 2.26 33.15 -3.50
C ILE A 86 3.41 32.54 -4.30
N ALA A 87 4.51 33.28 -4.51
CA ALA A 87 5.69 32.79 -5.22
C ALA A 87 6.33 31.58 -4.52
N THR A 88 6.45 31.61 -3.18
CA THR A 88 6.98 30.46 -2.41
C THR A 88 6.05 29.26 -2.46
N LEU A 89 4.72 29.47 -2.38
CA LEU A 89 3.74 28.39 -2.53
C LEU A 89 3.80 27.75 -3.91
N LEU A 90 3.91 28.55 -4.98
CA LEU A 90 4.05 28.05 -6.35
C LEU A 90 5.35 27.27 -6.54
N LEU A 91 6.46 27.75 -5.97
CA LEU A 91 7.74 27.04 -5.99
C LEU A 91 7.65 25.68 -5.27
N LEU A 92 7.04 25.64 -4.08
CA LEU A 92 6.81 24.40 -3.33
C LEU A 92 5.92 23.42 -4.10
N LEU A 93 4.86 23.93 -4.75
CA LEU A 93 3.97 23.12 -5.56
C LEU A 93 4.70 22.52 -6.77
N LEU A 94 5.56 23.30 -7.44
CA LEU A 94 6.40 22.82 -8.54
C LEU A 94 7.39 21.74 -8.07
N LEU A 95 8.06 21.95 -6.93
CA LEU A 95 8.96 20.95 -6.34
C LEU A 95 8.21 19.66 -5.97
N LEU A 96 6.99 19.77 -5.46
CA LEU A 96 6.14 18.63 -5.11
C LEU A 96 5.73 17.83 -6.35
N ILE A 97 5.34 18.50 -7.44
CA ILE A 97 5.04 17.84 -8.72
C ILE A 97 6.27 17.09 -9.25
N VAL A 98 7.45 17.73 -9.26
CA VAL A 98 8.69 17.09 -9.71
C VAL A 98 9.05 15.89 -8.83
N PHE A 99 8.86 16.01 -7.52
CA PHE A 99 9.10 14.92 -6.57
C PHE A 99 8.18 13.72 -6.82
N ILE A 100 6.87 13.97 -7.02
CA ILE A 100 5.89 12.94 -7.33
C ILE A 100 6.23 12.24 -8.65
N ASN A 101 6.52 13.00 -9.71
CA ASN A 101 6.87 12.43 -11.02
C ASN A 101 8.13 11.57 -10.94
N LYS A 102 9.17 12.04 -10.25
CA LYS A 102 10.42 11.26 -10.06
C LYS A 102 10.18 9.99 -9.26
N LYS A 103 9.32 10.04 -8.24
CA LYS A 103 8.93 8.87 -7.45
C LYS A 103 8.12 7.87 -8.29
N GLN A 104 7.17 8.34 -9.10
CA GLN A 104 6.40 7.50 -10.00
C GLN A 104 7.30 6.80 -11.02
N GLU A 105 8.23 7.51 -11.65
CA GLU A 105 9.17 6.91 -12.60
C GLU A 105 10.03 5.81 -11.96
N LYS A 106 10.51 6.03 -10.72
CA LYS A 106 11.24 4.99 -9.99
C LYS A 106 10.36 3.76 -9.72
N ASN A 107 9.11 3.97 -9.33
CA ASN A 107 8.18 2.87 -9.06
C ASN A 107 7.85 2.09 -10.34
N ARG A 108 7.59 2.79 -11.47
CA ARG A 108 7.36 2.15 -12.78
C ARG A 108 8.54 1.31 -13.24
N LYS A 109 9.77 1.80 -13.05
CA LYS A 109 10.99 1.02 -13.35
C LYS A 109 11.08 -0.24 -12.48
N ASN A 110 10.86 -0.11 -11.17
CA ASN A 110 10.88 -1.25 -10.27
C ASN A 110 9.80 -2.30 -10.60
N GLU A 111 8.59 -1.86 -10.96
CA GLU A 111 7.51 -2.76 -11.40
C GLU A 111 7.85 -3.45 -12.71
N TYR A 112 8.43 -2.72 -13.66
CA TYR A 112 8.87 -3.27 -14.93
C TYR A 112 9.99 -4.31 -14.72
N GLU A 113 11.00 -4.01 -13.91
CA GLU A 113 12.08 -4.94 -13.55
C GLU A 113 11.54 -6.20 -12.88
N LYS A 114 10.60 -6.07 -11.94
CA LYS A 114 9.92 -7.23 -11.32
C LYS A 114 9.18 -8.07 -12.35
N LYS A 115 8.46 -7.44 -13.28
CA LYS A 115 7.71 -8.16 -14.32
C LYS A 115 8.63 -8.87 -15.30
N VAL A 116 9.74 -8.24 -15.68
CA VAL A 116 10.77 -8.88 -16.53
C VAL A 116 11.40 -10.06 -15.80
N LEU A 117 11.74 -9.92 -14.52
CA LEU A 117 12.28 -11.01 -13.72
C LEU A 117 11.30 -12.18 -13.60
N GLN A 118 10.02 -11.89 -13.37
CA GLN A 118 8.97 -12.91 -13.32
C GLN A 118 8.85 -13.64 -14.66
N LEU A 119 8.81 -12.93 -15.78
CA LEU A 119 8.77 -13.56 -17.11
C LEU A 119 10.01 -14.41 -17.41
N GLN A 120 11.19 -14.00 -16.92
CA GLN A 120 12.40 -14.80 -17.04
C GLN A 120 12.32 -16.08 -16.21
N LEU A 121 11.79 -16.01 -14.98
CA LEU A 121 11.56 -17.19 -14.15
C LEU A 121 10.53 -18.14 -14.79
N ASP A 122 9.40 -17.61 -15.24
CA ASP A 122 8.36 -18.39 -15.92
C ASP A 122 8.90 -19.07 -17.19
N LYS A 123 9.76 -18.37 -17.94
CA LYS A 123 10.44 -18.93 -19.11
C LYS A 123 11.36 -20.09 -18.72
N VAL A 124 12.21 -19.91 -17.72
CA VAL A 124 13.13 -20.96 -17.25
C VAL A 124 12.35 -22.17 -16.73
N GLU A 125 11.27 -21.95 -15.98
CA GLU A 125 10.42 -23.03 -15.48
C GLU A 125 9.75 -23.78 -16.65
N SER A 126 9.27 -23.06 -17.66
CA SER A 126 8.68 -23.65 -18.87
C SER A 126 9.70 -24.46 -19.67
N GLU A 127 10.92 -23.94 -19.84
CA GLU A 127 12.01 -24.67 -20.50
C GLU A 127 12.39 -25.93 -19.73
N GLN A 128 12.44 -25.87 -18.39
CA GLN A 128 12.72 -27.02 -17.54
C GLN A 128 11.60 -28.08 -17.61
N LYS A 129 10.33 -27.67 -17.65
CA LYS A 129 9.21 -28.60 -17.86
C LYS A 129 9.30 -29.30 -19.21
N LEU A 130 9.70 -28.56 -20.24
CA LEU A 130 9.84 -29.08 -21.61
C LEU A 130 11.00 -30.08 -21.69
N ASP A 131 12.14 -29.77 -21.06
CA ASP A 131 13.28 -30.68 -20.95
C ASP A 131 12.92 -31.97 -20.18
N ASN A 132 12.26 -31.83 -19.03
CA ASN A 132 11.76 -32.98 -18.26
C ASN A 132 10.78 -33.84 -19.06
N ALA A 133 9.91 -33.22 -19.86
CA ALA A 133 9.00 -33.95 -20.74
C ALA A 133 9.76 -34.72 -21.82
N HIS A 134 10.82 -34.14 -22.41
CA HIS A 134 11.68 -34.84 -23.36
C HIS A 134 12.41 -36.03 -22.73
N ILE A 135 12.96 -35.87 -21.52
CA ILE A 135 13.60 -36.96 -20.78
C ILE A 135 12.59 -38.08 -20.50
N THR A 136 11.37 -37.73 -20.09
CA THR A 136 10.29 -38.69 -19.81
C THR A 136 9.85 -39.42 -21.06
N LEU A 137 9.73 -38.72 -22.20
CA LEU A 137 9.41 -39.36 -23.47
C LEU A 137 10.52 -40.31 -23.94
N ALA A 138 11.78 -39.91 -23.78
CA ALA A 138 12.92 -40.76 -24.12
C ALA A 138 12.93 -42.04 -23.27
N SER A 139 12.71 -41.93 -21.96
CA SER A 139 12.64 -43.09 -21.06
C SER A 139 11.45 -44.00 -21.40
N LEU A 140 10.30 -43.42 -21.75
CA LEU A 140 9.13 -44.18 -22.20
C LEU A 140 9.42 -44.94 -23.51
N ASN A 141 10.13 -44.31 -24.45
CA ASN A 141 10.50 -44.94 -25.72
C ASN A 141 11.48 -46.11 -25.50
N THR A 142 12.45 -45.95 -24.62
CA THR A 142 13.36 -47.03 -24.20
C THR A 142 12.58 -48.17 -23.56
N TYR A 143 11.67 -47.87 -22.63
CA TYR A 143 10.81 -48.87 -22.01
C TYR A 143 9.95 -49.63 -23.02
N LEU A 144 9.32 -48.94 -23.97
CA LEU A 144 8.55 -49.57 -25.05
C LEU A 144 9.42 -50.44 -25.94
N THR A 145 10.65 -50.01 -26.24
CA THR A 145 11.62 -50.79 -27.02
C THR A 145 12.01 -52.07 -26.29
N GLU A 146 12.30 -51.99 -24.99
CA GLU A 146 12.58 -53.17 -24.15
C GLU A 146 11.38 -54.11 -24.09
N LYS A 147 10.14 -53.58 -23.98
CA LYS A 147 8.92 -54.39 -23.99
C LYS A 147 8.68 -55.07 -25.33
N ASN A 148 8.93 -54.38 -26.44
CA ASN A 148 8.85 -54.98 -27.77
C ASN A 148 9.89 -56.11 -27.92
N LEU A 149 11.12 -55.92 -27.43
CA LEU A 149 12.14 -56.98 -27.41
C LEU A 149 11.70 -58.18 -26.56
N GLN A 150 11.10 -57.95 -25.39
CA GLN A 150 10.54 -59.00 -24.55
C GLN A 150 9.42 -59.76 -25.27
N ILE A 151 8.51 -59.06 -25.96
CA ILE A 151 7.44 -59.68 -26.76
C ILE A 151 8.03 -60.49 -27.91
N GLU A 152 9.07 -59.99 -28.60
CA GLU A 152 9.74 -60.73 -29.66
C GLU A 152 10.38 -62.02 -29.14
N ASN A 153 11.05 -61.95 -27.97
CA ASN A 153 11.62 -63.11 -27.30
C ASN A 153 10.53 -64.11 -26.87
N LEU A 154 9.42 -63.64 -26.29
CA LEU A 154 8.27 -64.48 -25.96
C LEU A 154 7.68 -65.15 -27.21
N ASN A 155 7.54 -64.42 -28.30
CA ASN A 155 7.06 -64.96 -29.57
C ASN A 155 8.03 -66.02 -30.12
N LYS A 156 9.34 -65.81 -30.02
CA LYS A 156 10.35 -66.82 -30.36
C LYS A 156 10.22 -68.07 -29.48
N GLU A 157 10.11 -67.92 -28.17
CA GLU A 157 9.89 -69.05 -27.25
C GLU A 157 8.57 -69.78 -27.53
N ILE A 158 7.48 -69.07 -27.81
CA ILE A 158 6.19 -69.66 -28.19
C ILE A 158 6.31 -70.42 -29.52
N SER A 159 7.04 -69.86 -30.49
CA SER A 159 7.29 -70.51 -31.78
C SER A 159 8.08 -71.81 -31.60
N ILE A 160 9.16 -71.77 -30.82
CA ILE A 160 9.98 -72.94 -30.46
C ILE A 160 9.13 -73.99 -29.72
N ALA A 161 8.29 -73.54 -28.78
CA ALA A 161 7.41 -74.43 -28.02
C ALA A 161 6.24 -75.00 -28.84
N LYS A 162 5.81 -74.33 -29.93
CA LYS A 162 4.87 -74.92 -30.90
C LYS A 162 5.52 -76.01 -31.74
N THR A 163 6.83 -75.91 -31.99
CA THR A 163 7.61 -76.93 -32.72
C THR A 163 8.00 -78.12 -31.83
N GLN A 164 8.02 -77.95 -30.50
CA GLN A 164 8.33 -78.99 -29.52
C GLN A 164 7.06 -79.46 -28.79
N SER A 165 6.24 -80.27 -29.46
CA SER A 165 5.08 -80.92 -28.85
C SER A 165 5.51 -82.09 -27.95
N SER A 166 5.85 -81.78 -26.70
CA SER A 166 6.07 -82.80 -25.66
C SER A 166 5.31 -82.43 -24.39
N PHE A 167 4.42 -83.33 -23.99
CA PHE A 167 3.38 -83.26 -22.95
C PHE A 167 3.83 -82.85 -21.53
N SER A 168 5.14 -82.68 -21.26
CA SER A 168 5.68 -82.39 -19.92
C SER A 168 5.77 -80.90 -19.54
N ILE A 169 5.50 -79.97 -20.48
CA ILE A 169 5.67 -78.52 -20.27
C ILE A 169 4.41 -77.84 -19.70
N LEU A 170 3.24 -78.48 -19.79
CA LEU A 170 1.95 -77.90 -19.36
C LEU A 170 1.90 -77.60 -17.85
N GLU A 171 2.40 -78.50 -17.00
CA GLU A 171 2.44 -78.28 -15.54
C GLU A 171 3.35 -77.12 -15.12
N LYS A 172 4.54 -76.99 -15.74
CA LYS A 172 5.46 -75.87 -15.47
C LYS A 172 4.92 -74.53 -15.99
N ARG A 173 4.09 -74.55 -17.04
CA ARG A 173 3.46 -73.35 -17.61
C ARG A 173 2.35 -72.79 -16.72
N GLU A 174 1.54 -73.65 -16.12
CA GLU A 174 0.43 -73.25 -15.26
C GLU A 174 0.95 -72.56 -13.99
N GLN A 175 2.03 -73.10 -13.39
CA GLN A 175 2.71 -72.45 -12.26
C GLN A 175 3.34 -71.10 -12.62
N LYS A 176 3.89 -70.95 -13.83
CA LYS A 176 4.54 -69.70 -14.29
C LYS A 176 3.52 -68.62 -14.67
N LEU A 177 2.34 -69.02 -15.15
CA LEU A 177 1.19 -68.14 -15.42
C LEU A 177 0.51 -67.68 -14.13
N GLN A 178 0.35 -68.57 -13.15
CA GLN A 178 -0.15 -68.21 -11.81
C GLN A 178 0.78 -67.20 -11.12
N THR A 179 2.10 -67.40 -11.17
CA THR A 179 3.07 -66.43 -10.62
C THR A 179 3.12 -65.10 -11.37
N LEU A 180 2.78 -65.06 -12.66
CA LEU A 180 2.65 -63.82 -13.44
C LEU A 180 1.32 -63.10 -13.19
N LEU A 181 0.25 -63.83 -12.86
CA LEU A 181 -1.02 -63.25 -12.43
C LEU A 181 -0.89 -62.64 -11.03
N ASP A 182 -0.19 -63.35 -10.13
CA ASP A 182 0.14 -62.87 -8.79
C ASP A 182 1.08 -61.65 -8.80
N SER A 183 1.93 -61.50 -9.83
CA SER A 183 2.79 -60.32 -9.99
C SER A 183 2.06 -59.08 -10.49
N HIS A 184 0.82 -59.23 -10.98
CA HIS A 184 -0.04 -58.13 -11.42
C HIS A 184 -1.02 -57.64 -10.34
N LEU A 185 -1.09 -58.34 -9.21
CA LEU A 185 -1.80 -57.89 -8.01
C LEU A 185 -1.03 -56.74 -7.34
N MET A 186 -1.72 -55.79 -6.69
CA MET A 186 -1.08 -54.76 -5.87
C MET A 186 -0.25 -55.40 -4.75
N THR A 187 1.04 -55.62 -5.01
CA THR A 187 2.01 -55.96 -3.99
C THR A 187 2.08 -54.80 -2.99
N ASN A 188 2.37 -55.07 -1.72
CA ASN A 188 2.42 -54.04 -0.69
C ASN A 188 3.40 -52.89 -1.05
N ASP A 189 4.46 -53.19 -1.79
CA ASP A 189 5.44 -52.22 -2.31
C ASP A 189 4.83 -51.24 -3.33
N ASN A 190 4.07 -51.76 -4.30
CA ASN A 190 3.39 -50.94 -5.32
C ASN A 190 2.30 -50.05 -4.69
N TRP A 191 1.63 -50.53 -3.65
CA TRP A 191 0.70 -49.73 -2.86
C TRP A 191 1.39 -48.55 -2.17
N GLN A 192 2.56 -48.75 -1.56
CA GLN A 192 3.28 -47.64 -0.92
C GLN A 192 3.76 -46.60 -1.93
N LYS A 193 4.23 -47.02 -3.12
CA LYS A 193 4.59 -46.10 -4.21
C LYS A 193 3.41 -45.28 -4.69
N PHE A 194 2.26 -45.94 -4.90
CA PHE A 194 1.01 -45.26 -5.25
C PHE A 194 0.58 -44.26 -4.18
N LYS A 195 0.60 -44.68 -2.90
CA LYS A 195 0.21 -43.82 -1.77
C LYS A 195 1.09 -42.58 -1.67
N ASN A 196 2.40 -42.73 -1.84
CA ASN A 196 3.35 -41.60 -1.84
C ASN A 196 3.11 -40.65 -3.03
N ALA A 197 2.84 -41.19 -4.23
CA ALA A 197 2.50 -40.36 -5.38
C ALA A 197 1.19 -39.58 -5.16
N PHE A 198 0.15 -40.25 -4.64
CA PHE A 198 -1.14 -39.64 -4.32
C PHE A 198 -1.02 -38.57 -3.24
N GLN A 199 -0.21 -38.80 -2.19
CA GLN A 199 0.05 -37.81 -1.14
C GLN A 199 0.77 -36.56 -1.65
N ASN A 200 1.61 -36.68 -2.67
CA ASN A 200 2.30 -35.54 -3.26
C ASN A 200 1.38 -34.69 -4.13
N GLU A 201 0.42 -35.32 -4.81
CA GLU A 201 -0.51 -34.64 -5.71
C GLU A 201 -1.75 -34.08 -4.98
N GLN A 202 -2.33 -34.85 -4.06
CA GLN A 202 -3.52 -34.48 -3.28
C GLN A 202 -3.25 -34.49 -1.77
N LYS A 203 -2.27 -33.68 -1.35
CA LYS A 203 -1.82 -33.61 0.04
C LYS A 203 -2.90 -33.17 1.01
N ASP A 204 -3.68 -32.15 0.65
CA ASP A 204 -4.70 -31.57 1.53
C ASP A 204 -5.84 -32.56 1.79
N PHE A 205 -6.31 -33.24 0.75
CA PHE A 205 -7.31 -34.30 0.85
C PHE A 205 -6.83 -35.48 1.71
N TYR A 206 -5.60 -35.96 1.49
CA TYR A 206 -5.07 -37.08 2.26
C TYR A 206 -4.96 -36.74 3.75
N ASN A 207 -4.48 -35.53 4.07
CA ASN A 207 -4.36 -35.09 5.47
C ASN A 207 -5.72 -34.91 6.13
N GLN A 208 -6.70 -34.35 5.41
CA GLN A 208 -8.06 -34.22 5.89
C GLN A 208 -8.71 -35.58 6.13
N LEU A 209 -8.56 -36.53 5.20
CA LEU A 209 -9.09 -37.89 5.32
C LEU A 209 -8.58 -38.62 6.57
N ILE A 210 -7.30 -38.50 6.88
CA ILE A 210 -6.69 -39.13 8.07
C ILE A 210 -7.06 -38.40 9.36
N SER A 211 -7.20 -37.06 9.32
CA SER A 211 -7.63 -36.25 10.46
C SER A 211 -9.07 -36.54 10.85
N ASP A 212 -9.97 -36.62 9.86
CA ASP A 212 -11.40 -36.81 10.09
C ASP A 212 -11.72 -38.27 10.46
N PHE A 213 -10.92 -39.23 9.98
CA PHE A 213 -11.14 -40.66 10.20
C PHE A 213 -9.86 -41.42 10.62
N PRO A 214 -9.36 -41.23 11.85
CA PRO A 214 -8.16 -41.89 12.33
C PRO A 214 -8.31 -43.42 12.47
N ASP A 215 -9.55 -43.92 12.58
CA ASP A 215 -9.86 -45.35 12.75
C ASP A 215 -9.94 -46.13 11.41
N PHE A 216 -9.39 -45.60 10.32
CA PHE A 216 -9.40 -46.30 9.04
C PHE A 216 -8.25 -47.30 8.94
N THR A 217 -8.62 -48.55 8.67
CA THR A 217 -7.65 -49.59 8.34
C THR A 217 -7.08 -49.33 6.94
N GLU A 218 -5.86 -49.81 6.69
CA GLU A 218 -5.18 -49.64 5.40
C GLU A 218 -6.03 -50.18 4.23
N SER A 219 -6.81 -51.24 4.45
CA SER A 219 -7.73 -51.80 3.46
C SER A 219 -8.87 -50.84 3.10
N ASN A 220 -9.39 -50.09 4.08
CA ASN A 220 -10.40 -49.06 3.85
C ASN A 220 -9.81 -47.86 3.10
N LEU A 221 -8.60 -47.43 3.48
CA LEU A 221 -7.89 -46.35 2.79
C LEU A 221 -7.62 -46.67 1.33
N ARG A 222 -7.20 -47.90 1.02
CA ARG A 222 -7.02 -48.39 -0.36
C ARG A 222 -8.25 -48.18 -1.20
N ILE A 223 -9.41 -48.58 -0.70
CA ILE A 223 -10.67 -48.51 -1.45
C ILE A 223 -11.10 -47.05 -1.66
N ILE A 224 -10.93 -46.18 -0.65
CA ILE A 224 -11.30 -44.76 -0.75
C ILE A 224 -10.40 -44.04 -1.75
N LEU A 225 -9.08 -44.18 -1.62
CA LEU A 225 -8.10 -43.49 -2.47
C LEU A 225 -8.25 -43.92 -3.94
N LEU A 226 -8.41 -45.21 -4.19
CA LEU A 226 -8.66 -45.71 -5.56
C LEU A 226 -10.01 -45.24 -6.12
N SER A 227 -11.03 -45.10 -5.26
CA SER A 227 -12.34 -44.59 -5.70
C SER A 227 -12.34 -43.10 -5.97
N LYS A 228 -11.56 -42.31 -5.22
CA LYS A 228 -11.37 -40.87 -5.43
C LYS A 228 -10.70 -40.57 -6.78
N LEU A 229 -9.86 -41.49 -7.27
CA LEU A 229 -9.30 -41.44 -8.63
C LEU A 229 -10.30 -41.82 -9.74
N GLY A 230 -11.57 -42.09 -9.41
CA GLY A 230 -12.60 -42.40 -10.41
C GLY A 230 -12.56 -43.84 -10.92
N LEU A 231 -11.80 -44.74 -10.29
CA LEU A 231 -11.73 -46.14 -10.72
C LEU A 231 -13.06 -46.88 -10.48
N SER A 232 -13.46 -47.71 -11.46
CA SER A 232 -14.69 -48.49 -11.35
C SER A 232 -14.56 -49.58 -10.29
N ASN A 233 -15.67 -50.09 -9.78
CA ASN A 233 -15.66 -51.20 -8.82
C ASN A 233 -14.97 -52.46 -9.38
N GLN A 234 -14.99 -52.63 -10.70
CA GLN A 234 -14.32 -53.73 -11.39
C GLN A 234 -12.80 -53.52 -11.40
N ASP A 235 -12.33 -52.31 -11.70
CA ASP A 235 -10.90 -51.99 -11.73
C ASP A 235 -10.29 -52.08 -10.33
N VAL A 236 -10.99 -51.57 -9.32
CA VAL A 236 -10.58 -51.67 -7.91
C VAL A 236 -10.48 -53.14 -7.46
N SER A 237 -11.41 -53.98 -7.91
CA SER A 237 -11.40 -55.41 -7.57
C SER A 237 -10.21 -56.15 -8.18
N SER A 238 -9.91 -55.88 -9.45
CA SER A 238 -8.77 -56.44 -10.17
C SER A 238 -7.44 -55.98 -9.58
N LEU A 239 -7.34 -54.70 -9.22
CA LEU A 239 -6.11 -54.12 -8.64
C LEU A 239 -5.81 -54.70 -7.25
N LEU A 240 -6.84 -54.84 -6.41
CA LEU A 240 -6.71 -55.32 -5.03
C LEU A 240 -6.71 -56.85 -4.90
N GLY A 241 -6.98 -57.60 -5.98
CA GLY A 241 -7.05 -59.06 -5.95
C GLY A 241 -8.25 -59.59 -5.15
N VAL A 242 -9.35 -58.84 -5.08
CA VAL A 242 -10.56 -59.21 -4.34
C VAL A 242 -11.75 -59.28 -5.28
N THR A 243 -12.84 -59.92 -4.87
CA THR A 243 -14.06 -59.97 -5.69
C THR A 243 -14.76 -58.61 -5.74
N ILE A 244 -15.45 -58.34 -6.85
CA ILE A 244 -16.26 -57.12 -7.02
C ILE A 244 -17.26 -56.94 -5.86
N ASP A 245 -17.85 -58.03 -5.39
CA ASP A 245 -18.80 -58.02 -4.26
C ASP A 245 -18.14 -57.66 -2.93
N ALA A 246 -16.87 -58.04 -2.72
CA ALA A 246 -16.11 -57.60 -1.56
C ALA A 246 -15.88 -56.08 -1.57
N VAL A 247 -15.58 -55.51 -2.74
CA VAL A 247 -15.44 -54.05 -2.91
C VAL A 247 -16.77 -53.34 -2.63
N LYS A 248 -17.88 -53.84 -3.16
CA LYS A 248 -19.22 -53.25 -2.91
C LYS A 248 -19.59 -53.27 -1.42
N LYS A 249 -19.38 -54.40 -0.74
CA LYS A 249 -19.63 -54.53 0.71
C LYS A 249 -18.72 -53.60 1.53
N ALA A 250 -17.46 -53.46 1.14
CA ALA A 250 -16.53 -52.55 1.79
C ALA A 250 -16.94 -51.08 1.61
N LYS A 251 -17.32 -50.66 0.40
CA LYS A 251 -17.88 -49.31 0.15
C LYS A 251 -19.15 -49.06 0.95
N GLN A 252 -20.04 -50.04 1.06
CA GLN A 252 -21.26 -49.92 1.87
C GLN A 252 -20.93 -49.75 3.36
N ARG A 253 -19.94 -50.48 3.89
CA ARG A 253 -19.45 -50.31 5.27
C ARG A 253 -18.82 -48.94 5.49
N LEU A 254 -18.01 -48.48 4.55
CA LEU A 254 -17.40 -47.14 4.56
C LEU A 254 -18.47 -46.05 4.56
N LYS A 255 -19.48 -46.17 3.70
CA LYS A 255 -20.62 -45.24 3.66
C LYS A 255 -21.37 -45.18 4.99
N LYS A 256 -21.57 -46.31 5.68
CA LYS A 256 -22.18 -46.32 7.02
C LYS A 256 -21.29 -45.69 8.10
N LYS A 257 -19.96 -45.79 7.96
CA LYS A 257 -18.98 -45.25 8.92
C LYS A 257 -18.75 -43.75 8.72
N ILE A 258 -18.82 -43.26 7.48
CA ILE A 258 -18.59 -41.86 7.10
C ILE A 258 -19.90 -41.05 7.11
N GLY A 259 -21.05 -41.69 6.89
CA GLY A 259 -22.36 -41.01 6.95
C GLY A 259 -22.64 -40.11 5.74
N SER A 260 -23.21 -38.93 5.99
CA SER A 260 -23.60 -37.95 4.96
C SER A 260 -22.43 -37.45 4.12
N ASP A 261 -21.23 -37.46 4.68
CA ASP A 261 -20.05 -36.82 4.10
C ASP A 261 -19.37 -37.73 3.06
N TYR A 262 -19.83 -38.98 2.93
CA TYR A 262 -19.25 -39.96 2.02
C TYR A 262 -19.29 -39.52 0.56
N ASN A 263 -20.41 -38.92 0.15
CA ASN A 263 -20.55 -38.40 -1.20
C ASN A 263 -19.68 -37.14 -1.37
N SER A 264 -19.63 -36.25 -0.39
CA SER A 264 -18.79 -35.04 -0.43
C SER A 264 -17.30 -35.36 -0.61
N ILE A 265 -16.81 -36.40 0.09
CA ILE A 265 -15.40 -36.85 -0.01
C ILE A 265 -15.09 -37.37 -1.43
N LEU A 266 -16.06 -37.99 -2.11
CA LEU A 266 -15.87 -38.63 -3.41
C LEU A 266 -16.30 -37.75 -4.62
N GLU A 267 -17.16 -36.74 -4.43
CA GLU A 267 -17.74 -35.92 -5.51
C GLU A 267 -16.96 -34.65 -5.85
N GLU A 268 -15.93 -34.25 -5.08
CA GLU A 268 -15.04 -33.18 -5.53
C GLU A 268 -14.07 -33.70 -6.60
N LEU A 269 -14.42 -33.41 -7.86
CA LEU A 269 -13.55 -33.39 -9.03
C LEU A 269 -13.39 -31.93 -9.48
#